data_AF-A0A6V7VW95-F1
#
_entry.id   AF-A0A6V7VW95-F1
#
_cell.length_a   1.000
_cell.length_b   1.000
_cell.length_c   1.000
_cell.angle_alpha   90.00
_cell.angle_beta   90.00
_cell.angle_gamma   90.00
#
_symmetry.space_group_name_H-M   'P 1'
#
loop_
_entity.id
_entity.type
_entity.pdbx_description
1 polymer ?
#
loop_
_entity_poly.entity_id
_entity_poly.type
_entity_poly.pdbx_seq_one_letter_code
_entity_poly.pdbx_strand_id
1 'polypeptide(L)'
;MCILFPILMEHIWLSQSRDRSFIIASKTFTEITNAESARECFVTKAGDAKHVAKHFVALSTNATKVKEFGISEENMFEFWDWVGGRYSLWSVIGLSIAVHIGFENFEQLLDGAFLVDKHFLSNTA
;
A
#
# COMPACT_ATOMS: atom_id res chain seq x y z
N MET A 1 16.88 -6.10 -16.11
CA MET A 1 16.71 -5.00 -17.10
C MET A 1 15.62 -4.06 -16.57
N CYS A 2 15.97 -3.13 -15.68
CA CYS A 2 15.03 -2.27 -14.93
C CYS A 2 14.52 -1.04 -15.72
N ILE A 3 14.34 -1.13 -17.04
CA ILE A 3 14.25 0.07 -17.92
C ILE A 3 12.87 0.33 -18.54
N LEU A 4 11.78 -0.28 -18.06
CA LEU A 4 10.47 -0.19 -18.72
C LEU A 4 9.41 0.66 -18.02
N PHE A 5 9.78 1.75 -17.32
CA PHE A 5 8.81 2.79 -16.92
C PHE A 5 9.46 4.19 -16.75
N PRO A 6 9.96 4.86 -17.80
CA PRO A 6 10.99 5.90 -17.66
C PRO A 6 10.58 7.12 -16.82
N ILE A 7 9.35 7.65 -16.97
CA ILE A 7 9.04 8.99 -16.45
C ILE A 7 8.62 8.97 -14.97
N LEU A 8 7.80 8.01 -14.57
CA LEU A 8 7.39 7.87 -13.15
C LEU A 8 8.54 7.29 -12.31
N MET A 9 9.36 6.42 -12.89
CA MET A 9 10.50 5.83 -12.19
C MET A 9 11.61 6.87 -11.96
N GLU A 10 12.01 7.69 -12.92
CA GLU A 10 13.13 8.64 -12.71
C GLU A 10 12.95 9.58 -11.49
N HIS A 11 11.74 10.13 -11.29
CA HIS A 11 11.44 10.95 -10.11
C HIS A 11 11.42 10.14 -8.80
N ILE A 12 10.92 8.90 -8.85
CA ILE A 12 10.91 7.99 -7.70
C ILE A 12 12.34 7.52 -7.38
N TRP A 13 13.25 7.42 -8.35
CA TRP A 13 14.55 6.76 -8.22
C TRP A 13 15.73 7.65 -7.79
N LEU A 14 15.63 8.98 -7.93
CA LEU A 14 16.70 9.90 -7.51
C LEU A 14 16.89 9.98 -5.98
N SER A 15 15.94 9.48 -5.19
CA SER A 15 16.05 9.38 -3.73
C SER A 15 16.84 8.12 -3.31
N GLN A 16 18.13 8.28 -3.03
CA GLN A 16 19.11 7.26 -2.58
C GLN A 16 18.91 6.79 -1.12
N SER A 17 17.68 6.60 -0.66
CA SER A 17 17.44 6.37 0.77
C SER A 17 17.34 4.88 1.13
N ARG A 18 18.20 4.46 2.07
CA ARG A 18 18.10 3.20 2.85
C ARG A 18 16.79 3.11 3.65
N ASP A 19 16.02 4.19 3.75
CA ASP A 19 14.84 4.33 4.61
C ASP A 19 13.53 4.31 3.81
N ARG A 20 13.58 3.80 2.57
CA ARG A 20 12.41 3.72 1.69
C ARG A 20 11.54 2.52 2.04
N SER A 21 10.24 2.76 2.20
CA SER A 21 9.22 1.71 2.31
C SER A 21 8.34 1.67 1.06
N PHE A 22 7.92 0.47 0.68
CA PHE A 22 7.03 0.18 -0.43
C PHE A 22 5.71 -0.36 0.12
N ILE A 23 4.60 0.24 -0.30
CA ILE A 23 3.25 -0.21 0.02
C ILE A 23 2.65 -0.80 -1.25
N ILE A 24 2.38 -2.11 -1.23
CA ILE A 24 1.74 -2.82 -2.34
C ILE A 24 0.25 -2.91 -2.06
N ALA A 25 -0.54 -2.10 -2.75
CA ALA A 25 -2.00 -2.11 -2.66
C ALA A 25 -2.60 -2.99 -3.76
N SER A 26 -3.01 -4.22 -3.44
CA SER A 26 -3.67 -5.11 -4.39
C SER A 26 -4.55 -6.14 -3.69
N LYS A 27 -5.87 -6.05 -3.92
CA LYS A 27 -6.86 -6.92 -3.29
C LYS A 27 -6.58 -8.39 -3.56
N THR A 28 -6.50 -8.79 -4.83
CA THR A 28 -6.30 -10.18 -5.24
C THR A 28 -4.83 -10.58 -5.36
N PHE A 29 -3.93 -9.60 -5.32
CA PHE A 29 -2.48 -9.79 -5.46
C PHE A 29 -2.08 -10.51 -6.76
N THR A 30 -2.83 -10.29 -7.85
CA THR A 30 -2.58 -10.93 -9.16
C THR A 30 -1.84 -9.99 -10.12
N GLU A 31 -2.23 -8.72 -10.19
CA GLU A 31 -1.60 -7.70 -11.04
C GLU A 31 -0.50 -6.96 -10.25
N ILE A 32 0.67 -7.58 -10.11
CA ILE A 32 1.77 -7.08 -9.24
C ILE A 32 3.09 -6.81 -9.98
N THR A 33 3.09 -6.78 -11.32
CA THR A 33 4.29 -6.61 -12.15
C THR A 33 5.16 -5.40 -11.75
N ASN A 34 4.51 -4.30 -11.34
CA ASN A 34 5.21 -3.12 -10.84
C ASN A 34 5.92 -3.37 -9.50
N ALA A 35 5.29 -4.14 -8.61
CA ALA A 35 5.87 -4.50 -7.33
C ALA A 35 7.04 -5.47 -7.50
N GLU A 36 6.94 -6.44 -8.42
CA GLU A 36 8.04 -7.35 -8.76
C GLU A 36 9.25 -6.59 -9.30
N SER A 37 9.01 -5.65 -10.21
CA SER A 37 10.05 -4.77 -10.77
C SER A 37 10.72 -3.92 -9.68
N ALA A 38 9.92 -3.37 -8.74
CA ALA A 38 10.45 -2.62 -7.60
C ALA A 38 11.27 -3.51 -6.66
N ARG A 39 10.81 -4.73 -6.39
CA ARG A 39 11.52 -5.72 -5.56
C ARG A 39 12.85 -6.15 -6.17
N GLU A 40 12.88 -6.51 -7.45
CA GLU A 40 14.12 -6.91 -8.13
C GLU A 40 15.17 -5.81 -8.04
N CYS A 41 14.77 -4.57 -8.32
CA CYS A 41 15.68 -3.44 -8.27
C CYS A 41 16.11 -3.09 -6.84
N PHE A 42 15.19 -3.19 -5.86
CA PHE A 42 15.51 -3.00 -4.45
C PHE A 42 16.55 -4.02 -3.97
N VAL A 43 16.33 -5.31 -4.22
CA VAL A 43 17.25 -6.39 -3.81
C VAL A 43 18.63 -6.22 -4.45
N THR A 44 18.67 -5.84 -5.73
CA THR A 44 19.93 -5.55 -6.44
C THR A 44 20.76 -4.47 -5.75
N LYS A 45 20.11 -3.46 -5.15
CA LYS A 45 20.79 -2.37 -4.43
C LYS A 45 21.04 -2.68 -2.95
N ALA A 46 20.11 -3.36 -2.29
CA ALA A 46 20.19 -3.70 -0.88
C ALA A 46 21.21 -4.82 -0.61
N GLY A 47 21.53 -5.64 -1.62
CA GLY A 47 22.54 -6.71 -1.53
C GLY A 47 22.06 -7.99 -0.83
N ASP A 48 20.92 -7.96 -0.11
CA ASP A 48 20.29 -9.14 0.50
C ASP A 48 18.76 -9.06 0.40
N ALA A 49 18.15 -10.16 -0.06
CA ALA A 49 16.69 -10.30 -0.16
C ALA A 49 15.98 -10.27 1.21
N LYS A 50 16.68 -10.55 2.31
CA LYS A 50 16.12 -10.44 3.68
C LYS A 50 15.63 -9.03 4.02
N HIS A 51 16.15 -8.01 3.33
CA HIS A 51 15.68 -6.64 3.52
C HIS A 51 14.27 -6.42 2.98
N VAL A 52 13.76 -7.25 2.06
CA VAL A 52 12.39 -7.13 1.53
C VAL A 52 11.37 -7.12 2.66
N ALA A 53 11.52 -8.03 3.64
CA ALA A 53 10.60 -8.14 4.76
C ALA A 53 10.50 -6.86 5.61
N LYS A 54 11.51 -5.98 5.62
CA LYS A 54 11.51 -4.73 6.39
C LYS A 54 11.04 -3.51 5.61
N HIS A 55 11.11 -3.58 4.29
CA HIS A 55 10.88 -2.44 3.39
C HIS A 55 9.61 -2.57 2.56
N PHE A 56 8.94 -3.73 2.59
CA PHE A 56 7.72 -3.96 1.83
C PHE A 56 6.57 -4.33 2.77
N VAL A 57 5.44 -3.67 2.54
CA VAL A 57 4.17 -3.88 3.22
C VAL A 57 3.12 -4.21 2.17
N ALA A 58 2.26 -5.18 2.45
CA ALA A 58 1.18 -5.59 1.54
C ALA A 58 -0.20 -5.23 2.11
N LEU A 59 -1.05 -4.67 1.26
CA LEU A 59 -2.47 -4.43 1.55
C LEU A 59 -3.26 -5.37 0.64
N SER A 60 -3.75 -6.49 1.18
CA SER A 60 -4.33 -7.57 0.38
C SER A 60 -5.25 -8.48 1.19
N THR A 61 -6.09 -9.25 0.51
CA THR A 61 -6.83 -10.38 1.10
C THR A 61 -6.14 -11.73 0.89
N ASN A 62 -5.03 -11.77 0.15
CA ASN A 62 -4.40 -13.02 -0.29
C ASN A 62 -3.05 -13.28 0.42
N ALA A 63 -3.11 -13.81 1.64
CA ALA A 63 -1.93 -14.08 2.44
C ALA A 63 -0.92 -15.03 1.77
N THR A 64 -1.40 -16.04 1.05
CA THR A 64 -0.55 -16.99 0.34
C THR A 64 0.35 -16.28 -0.68
N LYS A 65 -0.22 -15.45 -1.55
CA LYS A 65 0.55 -14.73 -2.58
C LYS A 65 1.48 -13.67 -1.99
N VAL A 66 1.07 -13.01 -0.90
CA VAL A 66 1.92 -12.04 -0.17
C VAL A 66 3.17 -12.73 0.40
N LYS A 67 2.98 -13.94 0.96
CA LYS A 67 4.09 -14.74 1.49
C LYS A 67 5.02 -15.24 0.39
N GLU A 68 4.47 -15.69 -0.75
CA GLU A 68 5.23 -16.07 -1.95
C GLU A 68 6.08 -14.91 -2.48
N PHE A 69 5.59 -13.67 -2.40
CA PHE A 69 6.34 -12.47 -2.77
C PHE A 69 7.53 -12.19 -1.82
N GLY A 70 7.49 -12.72 -0.60
CA GLY A 70 8.53 -12.59 0.42
C GLY A 70 8.26 -11.51 1.48
N ILE A 71 7.00 -11.11 1.65
CA ILE A 71 6.55 -10.22 2.73
C ILE A 71 6.09 -11.06 3.92
N SER A 72 6.47 -10.64 5.14
CA SER A 72 6.00 -11.27 6.37
C SER A 72 4.50 -11.02 6.55
N GLU A 73 3.78 -12.00 7.10
CA GLU A 73 2.36 -11.84 7.47
C GLU A 73 2.17 -10.68 8.47
N GLU A 74 3.17 -10.39 9.31
CA GLU A 74 3.15 -9.22 10.23
C GLU A 74 3.14 -7.87 9.49
N ASN A 75 3.62 -7.84 8.25
CA ASN A 75 3.65 -6.67 7.38
C ASN A 75 2.58 -6.76 6.28
N MET A 76 1.59 -7.62 6.48
CA MET A 76 0.39 -7.69 5.67
C MET A 76 -0.77 -7.10 6.45
N PHE A 77 -1.48 -6.16 5.82
CA PHE A 77 -2.71 -5.64 6.35
C PHE A 77 -3.89 -6.10 5.51
N GLU A 78 -4.78 -6.84 6.14
CA GLU A 78 -6.00 -7.34 5.53
C GLU A 78 -7.08 -6.26 5.47
N PHE A 79 -7.94 -6.38 4.46
CA PHE A 79 -9.19 -5.65 4.36
C PHE A 79 -10.24 -6.57 3.72
N TRP A 80 -11.51 -6.20 3.79
CA TRP A 80 -12.59 -7.13 3.47
C TRP A 80 -13.11 -7.03 2.03
N ASP A 81 -13.79 -8.10 1.59
CA ASP A 81 -14.36 -8.17 0.26
C ASP A 81 -15.47 -7.15 0.00
N TRP A 82 -16.19 -6.72 1.03
CA TRP A 82 -17.22 -5.68 0.94
C TRP A 82 -16.64 -4.28 0.74
N VAL A 83 -15.32 -4.09 0.89
CA VAL A 83 -14.65 -2.84 0.51
C VAL A 83 -14.47 -2.81 -1.00
N GLY A 84 -15.28 -1.99 -1.67
CA GLY A 84 -15.19 -1.74 -3.10
C GLY A 84 -13.99 -0.83 -3.44
N GLY A 85 -13.30 -1.10 -4.55
CA GLY A 85 -12.05 -0.40 -4.91
C GLY A 85 -12.16 1.13 -4.90
N ARG A 86 -13.24 1.70 -5.44
CA ARG A 86 -13.47 3.15 -5.47
C ARG A 86 -13.86 3.80 -4.13
N TYR A 87 -14.19 2.98 -3.13
CA TYR A 87 -14.52 3.43 -1.76
C TYR A 87 -13.48 2.96 -0.75
N SER A 88 -12.33 2.47 -1.21
CA SER A 88 -11.36 1.79 -0.36
C SER A 88 -10.46 2.72 0.44
N LEU A 89 -10.44 4.02 0.15
CA LEU A 89 -9.52 4.97 0.79
C LEU A 89 -9.65 5.02 2.33
N TRP A 90 -10.84 4.77 2.85
CA TRP A 90 -11.16 4.77 4.28
C TRP A 90 -10.71 3.50 5.00
N SER A 91 -10.27 2.48 4.24
CA SER A 91 -9.72 1.23 4.75
C SER A 91 -8.19 1.32 4.86
N VAL A 92 -7.53 0.18 5.04
CA VAL A 92 -6.07 0.14 5.07
C VAL A 92 -5.41 0.57 3.75
N ILE A 93 -6.14 0.62 2.64
CA ILE A 93 -5.67 1.25 1.38
C ILE A 93 -5.27 2.73 1.59
N GLY A 94 -5.87 3.41 2.57
CA GLY A 94 -5.50 4.77 2.99
C GLY A 94 -4.17 4.87 3.75
N LEU A 95 -3.44 3.77 3.97
CA LEU A 95 -2.20 3.78 4.74
C LEU A 95 -1.16 4.79 4.20
N SER A 96 -1.07 4.96 2.89
CA SER A 96 -0.16 5.95 2.28
C SER A 96 -0.51 7.39 2.68
N ILE A 97 -1.80 7.68 2.86
CA ILE A 97 -2.30 8.98 3.34
C ILE A 97 -1.90 9.12 4.81
N ALA A 98 -2.22 8.13 5.65
CA ALA A 98 -1.89 8.14 7.07
C ALA A 98 -0.38 8.30 7.34
N VAL A 99 0.48 7.65 6.56
CA VAL A 99 1.94 7.82 6.63
C VAL A 99 2.37 9.24 6.25
N HIS A 100 1.68 9.87 5.29
CA HIS A 100 2.03 11.20 4.81
C HIS A 100 1.57 12.33 5.74
N ILE A 101 0.34 12.24 6.27
CA ILE A 101 -0.26 13.32 7.07
C ILE A 101 -0.24 13.03 8.58
N GLY A 102 0.21 11.85 9.01
CA GLY A 102 0.13 11.38 10.39
C GLY A 102 -1.23 10.77 10.72
N PHE A 103 -1.24 9.80 11.64
CA PHE A 103 -2.46 9.04 11.96
C PHE A 103 -3.57 9.91 12.57
N GLU A 104 -3.22 10.86 13.44
CA GLU A 104 -4.19 11.79 14.06
C GLU A 104 -4.97 12.63 13.02
N ASN A 105 -4.31 13.04 11.94
CA ASN A 105 -4.97 13.76 10.85
C ASN A 105 -5.79 12.83 9.96
N PHE A 106 -5.37 11.57 9.82
CA PHE A 106 -6.15 10.56 9.12
C PHE A 106 -7.42 10.20 9.89
N GLU A 107 -7.37 10.09 11.22
CA GLU A 107 -8.55 9.90 12.06
C GLU A 107 -9.56 11.06 11.91
N GLN A 108 -9.09 12.30 11.91
CA GLN A 108 -9.95 13.47 11.64
C GLN A 108 -10.62 13.40 10.26
N LEU A 109 -9.93 12.88 9.25
CA LEU A 109 -10.49 12.65 7.92
C LEU A 109 -11.59 11.57 7.97
N LEU A 110 -11.39 10.48 8.71
CA LEU A 110 -12.39 9.42 8.90
C LEU A 110 -13.62 9.95 9.66
N ASP A 111 -13.42 10.75 10.71
CA ASP A 111 -14.49 11.37 11.49
C ASP A 111 -15.35 12.29 10.62
N GLY A 112 -14.72 13.08 9.75
CA GLY A 112 -15.42 13.91 8.77
C GLY A 112 -16.34 13.10 7.85
N ALA A 113 -15.85 11.97 7.32
CA ALA A 113 -16.65 11.08 6.48
C ALA A 113 -17.82 10.48 7.26
N PHE A 114 -17.57 10.01 8.49
CA PHE A 114 -18.60 9.45 9.35
C PHE A 114 -19.72 10.44 9.71
N LEU A 115 -19.39 11.72 9.90
CA LEU A 115 -20.39 12.78 10.13
C LEU A 115 -21.29 12.98 8.90
N VAL A 116 -20.72 12.94 7.70
CA VAL A 116 -21.48 13.03 6.44
C VAL A 116 -22.36 11.80 6.25
N ASP A 117 -21.85 10.60 6.54
CA ASP A 117 -22.63 9.36 6.47
C ASP A 117 -23.83 9.40 7.41
N LYS A 118 -23.64 9.87 8.65
CA LYS A 118 -24.73 10.08 9.61
C LYS A 118 -25.78 11.06 9.09
N HIS A 119 -25.33 12.19 8.54
CA HIS A 119 -26.23 13.19 7.97
C HIS A 119 -27.05 12.61 6.80
N PHE A 120 -26.41 11.83 5.92
CA PHE A 120 -27.08 11.19 4.80
C PHE A 120 -28.14 10.18 5.26
N LEU A 121 -27.81 9.32 6.21
CA LEU A 121 -28.74 8.33 6.78
C LEU A 121 -29.90 8.96 7.55
N SER A 122 -29.68 10.10 8.21
CA SER A 122 -30.76 10.78 8.96
C SER A 122 -31.69 11.61 8.09
N ASN A 123 -31.25 12.04 6.90
CA ASN A 123 -32.00 12.93 6.01
C ASN A 123 -32.64 12.24 4.80
N THR A 124 -32.53 10.92 4.72
CA THR A 124 -33.29 10.10 3.77
C THR A 124 -34.55 9.60 4.46
N ALA A 125 -35.64 10.37 4.29
CA ALA A 125 -37.02 9.96 4.56
C ALA A 125 -37.64 9.32 3.30
#